data_AF-A0A5E4IP26-F1
#
_entry.id   AF-A0A5E4IP26-F1
#
_cell.length_a   1.000
_cell.length_b   1.000
_cell.length_c   1.000
_cell.angle_alpha   90.00
_cell.angle_beta   90.00
_cell.angle_gamma   90.00
#
_symmetry.space_group_name_H-M   'P 1'
#
loop_
_entity.id
_entity.type
_entity.pdbx_description
1 polymer ?
#
loop_
_entity_poly.entity_id
_entity_poly.type
_entity_poly.pdbx_seq_one_letter_code
_entity_poly.pdbx_strand_id
1 'polypeptide(L)'
;MSEIRLELNGMSCSSCEKLIQRVAEQNGAIAKEVDAKNGFAVFEIDESKVDSLKTQLAEKGFREKGSGPECECERGGTEVVGKYVSDIISGKPEVEVEARLVNYALNSFLALLIIGAGWYFFAMKGLNGNIFTGYAPLILLAIAGSVMTVFSYYHMGCYRKGMSCANGMMVGMTLGMIPGYLAGSLLGITNGMFVGSVVGMAVGIGLGTELGRSCGIMGAMEGMMAGLMAGIMGAMTSIMMFNDHLVPFLYILFAVCGALLAGLSYMMFREAGAAEKARFKIGLAEFFLASLVLSIFLVGMMLYGPKGPVFYP
;
A
#
# COMPACT_ATOMS: atom_id res chain seq x y z
N MET A 1 -15.34 40.73 -15.49
CA MET A 1 -14.02 40.13 -15.30
C MET A 1 -13.33 40.77 -14.10
N SER A 2 -13.26 40.02 -13.02
CA SER A 2 -12.54 40.35 -11.79
C SER A 2 -11.31 39.45 -11.69
N GLU A 3 -10.18 40.00 -11.25
CA GLU A 3 -9.01 39.20 -10.88
C GLU A 3 -9.25 38.56 -9.51
N ILE A 4 -9.18 37.23 -9.46
CA ILE A 4 -9.38 36.47 -8.24
C ILE A 4 -8.11 35.67 -7.98
N ARG A 5 -7.49 35.94 -6.83
CA ARG A 5 -6.36 35.17 -6.33
C ARG A 5 -6.90 34.05 -5.46
N LEU A 6 -6.73 32.80 -5.91
CA LEU A 6 -7.05 31.61 -5.13
C LEU A 6 -5.75 31.00 -4.61
N GLU A 7 -5.64 30.81 -3.30
CA GLU A 7 -4.58 30.01 -2.71
C GLU A 7 -5.02 28.55 -2.74
N LEU A 8 -4.29 27.66 -3.42
CA LEU A 8 -4.70 26.26 -3.65
C LEU A 8 -3.71 25.30 -3.00
N ASN A 9 -4.19 24.39 -2.16
CA ASN A 9 -3.45 23.23 -1.67
C ASN A 9 -3.48 22.08 -2.70
N GLY A 10 -2.40 21.30 -2.77
CA GLY A 10 -2.27 20.15 -3.69
C GLY A 10 -1.43 20.41 -4.95
N MET A 11 -0.85 21.61 -5.08
CA MET A 11 0.12 21.91 -6.14
C MET A 11 1.52 21.52 -5.69
N SER A 12 2.16 20.58 -6.41
CA SER A 12 3.51 20.11 -6.07
C SER A 12 4.43 19.95 -7.28
N CYS A 13 3.93 20.12 -8.50
CA CYS A 13 4.71 19.96 -9.72
C CYS A 13 4.21 20.84 -10.87
N SER A 14 5.06 21.02 -11.88
CA SER A 14 4.72 21.74 -13.13
C SER A 14 3.59 21.09 -13.93
N SER A 15 3.29 19.81 -13.68
CA SER A 15 2.11 19.14 -14.23
C SER A 15 0.81 19.62 -13.57
N CYS A 16 0.83 19.99 -12.29
CA CYS A 16 -0.32 20.59 -11.61
C CYS A 16 -0.64 21.97 -12.21
N GLU A 17 0.37 22.78 -12.52
CA GLU A 17 0.21 24.09 -13.15
C GLU A 17 -0.52 23.98 -14.49
N LYS A 18 -0.07 23.07 -15.36
CA LYS A 18 -0.69 22.80 -16.67
C LYS A 18 -2.10 22.23 -16.57
N LEU A 19 -2.42 21.54 -15.47
CA LEU A 19 -3.75 20.97 -15.25
C LEU A 19 -4.72 22.07 -14.79
N ILE A 20 -4.27 22.95 -13.89
CA ILE A 20 -5.05 24.10 -13.41
C ILE A 20 -5.31 25.10 -14.53
N GLN A 21 -4.33 25.36 -15.40
CA GLN A 21 -4.52 26.16 -16.60
C GLN A 21 -5.63 25.60 -17.50
N ARG A 22 -5.63 24.27 -17.75
CA ARG A 22 -6.68 23.62 -18.54
C ARG A 22 -8.07 23.68 -17.89
N VAL A 23 -8.16 23.52 -16.57
CA VAL A 23 -9.44 23.63 -15.85
C VAL A 23 -9.95 25.07 -15.86
N ALA A 24 -9.07 26.06 -15.81
CA ALA A 24 -9.43 27.46 -15.99
C ALA A 24 -10.00 27.74 -17.38
N GLU A 25 -9.30 27.30 -18.44
CA GLU A 25 -9.75 27.48 -19.83
C GLU A 25 -11.13 26.85 -20.08
N GLN A 26 -11.38 25.65 -19.53
CA GLN A 26 -12.66 24.94 -19.67
C GLN A 26 -13.85 25.69 -19.04
N ASN A 27 -13.60 26.52 -18.03
CA ASN A 27 -14.63 27.34 -17.37
C ASN A 27 -14.68 28.78 -17.91
N GLY A 28 -13.92 29.07 -18.98
CA GLY A 28 -13.84 30.42 -19.56
C GLY A 28 -13.08 31.41 -18.69
N ALA A 29 -12.13 30.93 -17.88
CA ALA A 29 -11.23 31.75 -17.08
C ALA A 29 -9.84 31.80 -17.73
N ILE A 30 -9.19 32.97 -17.67
CA ILE A 30 -7.80 33.12 -18.11
C ILE A 30 -6.90 33.01 -16.87
N ALA A 31 -6.04 31.99 -16.81
CA ALA A 31 -5.06 31.85 -15.74
C ALA A 31 -3.84 32.74 -16.04
N LYS A 32 -3.71 33.87 -15.33
CA LYS A 32 -2.61 34.83 -15.53
C LYS A 32 -1.29 34.33 -14.95
N GLU A 33 -1.36 33.74 -13.76
CA GLU A 33 -0.18 33.26 -13.05
C GLU A 33 -0.59 32.07 -12.19
N VAL A 34 0.10 30.94 -12.35
CA VAL A 34 -0.09 29.73 -11.53
C VAL A 34 1.28 29.34 -11.01
N ASP A 35 1.49 29.51 -9.70
CA ASP A 35 2.76 29.19 -9.06
C ASP A 35 2.56 28.03 -8.09
N ALA A 36 2.98 26.83 -8.53
CA ALA A 36 2.89 25.64 -7.70
C ALA A 36 3.84 25.65 -6.50
N LYS A 37 4.91 26.44 -6.52
CA LYS A 37 5.86 26.52 -5.40
C LYS A 37 5.30 27.35 -4.26
N ASN A 38 4.57 28.41 -4.59
CA ASN A 38 4.00 29.34 -3.61
C ASN A 38 2.53 29.05 -3.26
N GLY A 39 1.87 28.12 -3.97
CA GLY A 39 0.53 27.66 -3.60
C GLY A 39 -0.58 28.63 -3.99
N PHE A 40 -0.39 29.49 -4.99
CA PHE A 40 -1.44 30.41 -5.45
C PHE A 40 -1.62 30.38 -6.97
N ALA A 41 -2.86 30.64 -7.40
CA ALA A 41 -3.24 30.80 -8.80
C ALA A 41 -4.13 32.03 -8.95
N VAL A 42 -3.80 32.89 -9.91
CA VAL A 42 -4.53 34.10 -10.24
C VAL A 42 -5.35 33.86 -11.49
N PHE A 43 -6.67 33.94 -11.36
CA PHE A 43 -7.62 33.74 -12.45
C PHE A 43 -8.35 35.04 -12.77
N GLU A 44 -8.56 35.31 -14.06
CA GLU A 44 -9.46 36.35 -14.54
C GLU A 44 -10.76 35.67 -15.01
N ILE A 45 -11.85 35.90 -14.28
CA ILE A 45 -13.15 35.27 -14.53
C ILE A 45 -14.31 36.23 -14.16
N ASP A 46 -15.52 35.93 -14.62
CA ASP A 46 -16.75 36.58 -14.14
C ASP A 46 -17.23 35.94 -12.83
N GLU A 47 -17.70 36.79 -11.89
CA GLU A 47 -18.08 36.40 -10.51
C GLU A 47 -19.10 35.24 -10.44
N SER A 48 -19.96 35.08 -11.44
CA SER A 48 -20.98 34.02 -11.50
C SER A 48 -20.43 32.61 -11.76
N LYS A 49 -19.18 32.48 -12.23
CA LYS A 49 -18.56 31.19 -12.59
C LYS A 49 -17.51 30.71 -11.57
N VAL A 50 -17.25 31.50 -10.54
CA VAL A 50 -16.23 31.23 -9.52
C VAL A 50 -16.55 29.95 -8.74
N ASP A 51 -17.81 29.75 -8.37
CA ASP A 51 -18.23 28.56 -7.60
C ASP A 51 -18.11 27.27 -8.43
N SER A 52 -18.38 27.33 -9.74
CA SER A 52 -18.18 26.20 -10.66
C SER A 52 -16.69 25.85 -10.82
N LEU A 53 -15.83 26.86 -10.89
CA LEU A 53 -14.38 26.66 -10.95
C LEU A 53 -13.86 26.03 -9.65
N LYS A 54 -14.28 26.53 -8.48
CA LYS A 54 -13.92 25.97 -7.17
C LYS A 54 -14.37 24.52 -7.04
N THR A 55 -15.58 24.19 -7.50
CA THR A 55 -16.11 22.83 -7.47
C THR A 55 -15.28 21.88 -8.36
N GLN A 56 -14.94 22.28 -9.58
CA GLN A 56 -14.14 21.45 -10.47
C GLN A 56 -12.68 21.34 -10.03
N LEU A 57 -12.11 22.38 -9.43
CA LEU A 57 -10.79 22.32 -8.80
C LEU A 57 -10.80 21.35 -7.61
N ALA A 58 -11.86 21.36 -6.79
CA ALA A 58 -12.05 20.42 -5.69
C ALA A 58 -12.22 18.97 -6.18
N GLU A 59 -12.96 18.74 -7.26
CA GLU A 59 -13.07 17.42 -7.91
C GLU A 59 -11.73 16.89 -8.43
N LYS A 60 -10.82 17.79 -8.83
CA LYS A 60 -9.46 17.46 -9.26
C LYS A 60 -8.44 17.41 -8.11
N GLY A 61 -8.88 17.65 -6.87
CA GLY A 61 -8.05 17.54 -5.66
C GLY A 61 -7.37 18.84 -5.22
N PHE A 62 -7.69 19.99 -5.82
CA PHE A 62 -7.16 21.30 -5.42
C PHE A 62 -8.17 22.03 -4.54
N ARG A 63 -7.80 22.36 -3.30
CA ARG A 63 -8.69 23.04 -2.33
C ARG A 63 -8.18 24.44 -1.99
N GLU A 64 -9.10 25.39 -1.80
CA GLU A 64 -8.78 26.76 -1.44
C GLU A 64 -8.30 26.87 0.02
N LYS A 65 -7.22 27.62 0.24
CA LYS A 65 -6.69 27.95 1.56
C LYS A 65 -7.54 29.09 2.13
N GLY A 66 -8.49 28.77 3.02
CA GLY A 66 -9.33 29.76 3.68
C GLY A 66 -10.78 29.37 4.00
N SER A 67 -11.29 28.23 3.54
CA SER A 67 -12.63 27.73 3.92
C SER A 67 -12.55 26.36 4.62
N GLY A 68 -12.14 26.40 5.89
CA GLY A 68 -11.96 25.24 6.77
C GLY A 68 -10.91 25.58 7.83
N PRO A 69 -11.01 25.04 9.06
CA PRO A 69 -10.10 25.41 10.14
C PRO A 69 -8.65 25.23 9.69
N GLU A 70 -7.83 26.25 9.95
CA GLU A 70 -6.40 26.25 9.69
C GLU A 70 -5.78 24.99 10.29
N CYS A 71 -5.41 24.02 9.46
CA CYS A 71 -4.51 22.97 9.90
C CYS A 71 -3.12 23.60 10.04
N GLU A 72 -2.81 24.12 11.22
CA GLU A 72 -1.44 24.14 11.72
C GLU A 72 -0.90 22.71 11.60
N CYS A 73 -0.19 22.44 10.52
CA CYS A 73 0.38 21.13 10.25
C CYS A 73 1.62 21.00 11.14
N GLU A 74 1.44 20.59 12.39
CA GLU A 74 2.53 20.14 13.23
C GLU A 74 3.18 18.91 12.55
N ARG A 75 4.25 19.18 11.79
CA ARG A 75 4.95 18.18 11.00
C ARG A 75 5.68 17.23 11.95
N GLY A 76 5.11 16.05 12.14
CA GLY A 76 5.87 14.86 12.56
C GLY A 76 6.14 14.70 14.05
N GLY A 77 5.32 15.31 14.93
CA GLY A 77 5.35 14.97 16.35
C GLY A 77 4.95 13.51 16.59
N THR A 78 5.73 12.78 17.39
CA THR A 78 5.39 11.41 17.84
C THR A 78 4.05 11.35 18.56
N GLU A 79 3.64 12.47 19.18
CA GLU A 79 2.36 12.65 19.85
C GLU A 79 1.17 12.61 18.88
N VAL A 80 1.35 13.10 17.64
CA VAL A 80 0.32 13.08 16.59
C VAL A 80 0.09 11.65 16.08
N VAL A 81 1.17 10.88 15.93
CA VAL A 81 1.08 9.45 15.57
C VAL A 81 0.41 8.65 16.68
N GLY A 82 0.74 8.94 17.95
CA GLY A 82 0.10 8.33 19.11
C GLY A 82 -1.40 8.58 19.16
N LYS A 83 -1.85 9.82 18.88
CA LYS A 83 -3.27 10.16 18.77
C LYS A 83 -3.96 9.40 17.65
N TYR A 84 -3.35 9.31 16.46
CA TYR A 84 -3.91 8.54 15.35
C TYR A 84 -4.11 7.05 15.67
N VAL A 85 -3.11 6.41 16.28
CA VAL A 85 -3.23 5.00 16.69
C VAL A 85 -4.31 4.82 17.76
N SER A 86 -4.39 5.74 18.73
CA SER A 86 -5.47 5.77 19.73
C SER A 86 -6.85 5.96 19.09
N ASP A 87 -6.94 6.78 18.06
CA ASP A 87 -8.19 7.07 17.34
C ASP A 87 -8.66 5.85 16.53
N ILE A 88 -7.73 5.11 15.91
CA ILE A 88 -8.02 3.82 15.26
C ILE A 88 -8.56 2.81 16.30
N ILE A 89 -7.90 2.71 17.45
CA ILE A 89 -8.29 1.75 18.50
C ILE A 89 -9.65 2.13 19.10
N SER A 90 -9.93 3.43 19.25
CA SER A 90 -11.20 3.92 19.79
C SER A 90 -12.34 3.96 18.77
N GLY A 91 -12.07 3.72 17.49
CA GLY A 91 -13.11 3.58 16.46
C GLY A 91 -13.88 4.87 16.19
N LYS A 92 -13.22 6.02 16.28
CA LYS A 92 -13.86 7.32 15.98
C LYS A 92 -14.43 7.34 14.55
N PRO A 93 -15.51 8.11 14.30
CA PRO A 93 -16.21 8.13 13.01
C PRO A 93 -15.34 8.60 11.83
N GLU A 94 -14.26 9.34 12.10
CA GLU A 94 -13.30 9.85 11.10
C GLU A 94 -12.29 8.78 10.63
N VAL A 95 -12.05 7.73 11.43
CA VAL A 95 -11.10 6.63 11.14
C VAL A 95 -11.79 5.26 11.11
N GLU A 96 -13.10 5.24 10.91
CA GLU A 96 -13.90 4.02 11.03
C GLU A 96 -13.51 2.98 9.97
N VAL A 97 -13.10 3.42 8.78
CA VAL A 97 -12.67 2.52 7.69
C VAL A 97 -11.35 1.86 8.07
N GLU A 98 -10.38 2.62 8.59
CA GLU A 98 -9.06 2.15 9.02
C GLU A 98 -9.19 1.20 10.21
N ALA A 99 -9.95 1.59 11.23
CA ALA A 99 -10.23 0.76 12.41
C ALA A 99 -10.86 -0.58 12.02
N ARG A 100 -11.82 -0.55 11.09
CA ARG A 100 -12.45 -1.77 10.57
C ARG A 100 -11.46 -2.63 9.79
N LEU A 101 -10.60 -2.02 8.97
CA LEU A 101 -9.57 -2.73 8.20
C LEU A 101 -8.54 -3.40 9.12
N VAL A 102 -8.09 -2.70 10.15
CA VAL A 102 -7.15 -3.22 11.17
C VAL A 102 -7.80 -4.37 11.93
N ASN A 103 -9.07 -4.24 12.32
CA ASN A 103 -9.81 -5.33 12.96
C ASN A 103 -9.97 -6.55 12.03
N TYR A 104 -10.21 -6.34 10.73
CA TYR A 104 -10.25 -7.42 9.75
C TYR A 104 -8.89 -8.10 9.58
N ALA A 105 -7.81 -7.33 9.56
CA ALA A 105 -6.45 -7.86 9.51
C ALA A 105 -6.12 -8.70 10.76
N LEU A 106 -6.42 -8.20 11.96
CA LEU A 106 -6.20 -8.91 13.22
C LEU A 106 -7.02 -10.20 13.31
N ASN A 107 -8.32 -10.15 12.99
CA ASN A 107 -9.19 -11.32 13.02
C ASN A 107 -8.77 -12.37 11.98
N SER A 108 -8.40 -11.93 10.78
CA SER A 108 -7.94 -12.83 9.72
C SER A 108 -6.59 -13.45 10.04
N PHE A 109 -5.67 -12.68 10.64
CA PHE A 109 -4.38 -13.18 11.11
C PHE A 109 -4.56 -14.26 12.18
N LEU A 110 -5.41 -14.00 13.19
CA LEU A 110 -5.71 -14.98 14.23
C LEU A 110 -6.34 -16.26 13.65
N ALA A 111 -7.32 -16.11 12.75
CA ALA A 111 -7.98 -17.24 12.10
C ALA A 111 -7.00 -18.07 11.25
N LEU A 112 -6.14 -17.42 10.45
CA LEU A 112 -5.12 -18.11 9.66
C LEU A 112 -4.05 -18.77 10.53
N LEU A 113 -3.69 -18.19 11.67
CA LEU A 113 -2.80 -18.85 12.63
C LEU A 113 -3.42 -20.13 13.21
N ILE A 114 -4.71 -20.11 13.56
CA ILE A 114 -5.42 -21.30 14.06
C ILE A 114 -5.47 -22.39 12.97
N ILE A 115 -5.81 -22.02 11.74
CA ILE A 115 -5.85 -22.94 10.60
C ILE A 115 -4.46 -23.50 10.31
N GLY A 116 -3.43 -22.64 10.27
CA GLY A 116 -2.04 -23.04 10.03
C GLY A 116 -1.49 -23.94 11.13
N ALA A 117 -1.76 -23.62 12.40
CA ALA A 117 -1.36 -24.46 13.54
C ALA A 117 -2.10 -25.80 13.56
N GLY A 118 -3.40 -25.80 13.24
CA GLY A 118 -4.20 -27.03 13.10
C GLY A 118 -3.67 -27.93 11.98
N TRP A 119 -3.35 -27.34 10.82
CA TRP A 119 -2.73 -28.05 9.71
C TRP A 119 -1.35 -28.59 10.07
N TYR A 120 -0.53 -27.79 10.75
CA TYR A 120 0.79 -28.20 11.26
C TYR A 120 0.69 -29.39 12.23
N PHE A 121 -0.23 -29.32 13.20
CA PHE A 121 -0.43 -30.39 14.19
C PHE A 121 -0.95 -31.68 13.56
N PHE A 122 -1.84 -31.58 12.56
CA PHE A 122 -2.35 -32.73 11.82
C PHE A 122 -1.27 -33.36 10.92
N ALA A 123 -0.49 -32.53 10.21
CA ALA A 123 0.61 -32.99 9.36
C ALA A 123 1.74 -33.66 10.16
N MET A 124 2.05 -33.16 11.36
CA MET A 124 3.02 -33.75 12.29
C MET A 124 2.62 -35.15 12.79
N LYS A 125 1.33 -35.49 12.83
CA LYS A 125 0.87 -36.85 13.13
C LYS A 125 1.05 -37.82 11.94
N GLY A 126 1.26 -37.30 10.73
CA GLY A 126 1.30 -38.09 9.50
C GLY A 126 2.69 -38.46 8.99
N LEU A 127 3.71 -37.61 9.17
CA LEU A 127 5.07 -37.83 8.63
C LEU A 127 6.18 -37.31 9.56
N ASN A 128 7.36 -37.95 9.49
CA ASN A 128 8.59 -37.73 10.26
C ASN A 128 8.79 -36.27 10.78
N GLY A 129 8.71 -36.10 12.10
CA GLY A 129 8.63 -34.81 12.80
C GLY A 129 9.87 -33.90 12.80
N ASN A 130 10.93 -34.21 12.05
CA ASN A 130 12.15 -33.38 11.99
C ASN A 130 12.19 -32.40 10.81
N ILE A 131 11.49 -32.69 9.71
CA ILE A 131 11.44 -31.79 8.53
C ILE A 131 10.46 -30.64 8.80
N PHE A 132 9.39 -30.89 9.55
CA PHE A 132 8.33 -29.89 9.75
C PHE A 132 8.69 -28.79 10.76
N THR A 133 9.53 -29.09 11.75
CA THR A 133 9.94 -28.12 12.79
C THR A 133 10.72 -26.94 12.22
N GLY A 134 11.48 -27.12 11.14
CA GLY A 134 12.18 -26.04 10.43
C GLY A 134 11.26 -25.11 9.62
N TYR A 135 10.11 -25.61 9.15
CA TYR A 135 9.19 -24.86 8.29
C TYR A 135 8.15 -24.05 9.09
N ALA A 136 7.95 -24.35 10.37
CA ALA A 136 7.04 -23.61 11.25
C ALA A 136 7.24 -22.07 11.21
N PRO A 137 8.46 -21.52 11.38
CA PRO A 137 8.68 -20.07 11.30
C PRO A 137 8.37 -19.50 9.89
N LEU A 138 8.64 -20.26 8.84
CA LEU A 138 8.39 -19.83 7.45
C LEU A 138 6.89 -19.76 7.15
N ILE A 139 6.10 -20.72 7.64
CA ILE A 139 4.64 -20.72 7.51
C ILE A 139 4.04 -19.52 8.26
N LEU A 140 4.53 -19.22 9.47
CA LEU A 140 4.09 -18.05 10.23
C LEU A 140 4.39 -16.75 9.48
N LEU A 141 5.59 -16.62 8.92
CA LEU A 141 5.98 -15.45 8.13
C LEU A 141 5.17 -15.35 6.83
N ALA A 142 4.85 -16.46 6.17
CA ALA A 142 3.97 -16.46 5.00
C ALA A 142 2.55 -15.98 5.33
N ILE A 143 1.99 -16.42 6.46
CA ILE A 143 0.70 -15.94 6.95
C ILE A 143 0.77 -14.43 7.24
N ALA A 144 1.77 -13.98 8.01
CA ALA A 144 1.96 -12.56 8.31
C ALA A 144 2.12 -11.71 7.04
N GLY A 145 2.97 -12.13 6.11
CA GLY A 145 3.19 -11.46 4.82
C GLY A 145 1.93 -11.38 3.97
N SER A 146 1.13 -12.45 3.94
CA SER A 146 -0.12 -12.48 3.19
C SER A 146 -1.15 -11.49 3.75
N VAL A 147 -1.32 -11.43 5.08
CA VAL A 147 -2.23 -10.49 5.73
C VAL A 147 -1.78 -9.05 5.54
N MET A 148 -0.47 -8.77 5.70
CA MET A 148 0.08 -7.43 5.47
C MET A 148 -0.14 -6.97 4.04
N THR A 149 0.12 -7.84 3.06
CA THR A 149 -0.07 -7.54 1.63
C THR A 149 -1.52 -7.22 1.31
N VAL A 150 -2.45 -8.05 1.79
CA VAL A 150 -3.89 -7.88 1.55
C VAL A 150 -4.44 -6.65 2.26
N PHE A 151 -3.99 -6.38 3.50
CA PHE A 151 -4.29 -5.15 4.22
C PHE A 151 -3.91 -3.92 3.41
N SER A 152 -2.65 -3.85 2.96
CA SER A 152 -2.19 -2.69 2.22
C SER A 152 -2.84 -2.57 0.84
N TYR A 153 -3.11 -3.68 0.16
CA TYR A 153 -3.83 -3.68 -1.12
C TYR A 153 -5.21 -3.04 -0.98
N TYR A 154 -6.02 -3.48 -0.02
CA TYR A 154 -7.36 -2.94 0.18
C TYR A 154 -7.35 -1.53 0.75
N HIS A 155 -6.42 -1.22 1.67
CA HIS A 155 -6.26 0.13 2.19
C HIS A 155 -6.02 1.11 1.04
N MET A 156 -5.03 0.85 0.18
CA MET A 156 -4.72 1.74 -0.94
C MET A 156 -5.80 1.74 -2.03
N GLY A 157 -6.51 0.63 -2.21
CA GLY A 157 -7.68 0.54 -3.09
C GLY A 157 -8.79 1.53 -2.73
N CYS A 158 -9.01 1.79 -1.44
CA CYS A 158 -10.02 2.75 -0.97
C CYS A 158 -9.71 4.19 -1.38
N TYR A 159 -8.43 4.53 -1.42
CA TYR A 159 -7.93 5.87 -1.75
C TYR A 159 -7.73 6.11 -3.25
N ARG A 160 -7.84 5.06 -4.07
CA ARG A 160 -7.48 5.06 -5.50
C ARG A 160 -8.03 6.22 -6.35
N LYS A 161 -9.25 6.68 -6.08
CA LYS A 161 -9.91 7.74 -6.87
C LYS A 161 -9.60 9.16 -6.40
N GLY A 162 -9.05 9.33 -5.19
CA GLY A 162 -8.75 10.64 -4.60
C GLY A 162 -7.26 10.99 -4.55
N MET A 163 -6.39 10.12 -5.07
CA MET A 163 -4.93 10.30 -5.00
C MET A 163 -4.38 11.15 -6.13
N SER A 164 -3.33 11.93 -5.81
CA SER A 164 -2.49 12.60 -6.80
C SER A 164 -1.66 11.58 -7.59
N CYS A 165 -1.17 11.99 -8.78
CA CYS A 165 -0.30 11.14 -9.59
C CYS A 165 1.01 10.76 -8.89
N ALA A 166 1.56 11.67 -8.07
CA ALA A 166 2.77 11.43 -7.29
C ALA A 166 2.56 10.33 -6.24
N ASN A 167 1.41 10.33 -5.57
CA ASN A 167 1.14 9.36 -4.51
C ASN A 167 0.84 7.98 -5.08
N GLY A 168 0.12 7.89 -6.20
CA GLY A 168 -0.09 6.58 -6.82
C GLY A 168 1.18 5.97 -7.43
N MET A 169 2.15 6.78 -7.86
CA MET A 169 3.50 6.33 -8.21
C MET A 169 4.20 5.70 -6.99
N MET A 170 4.25 6.43 -5.86
CA MET A 170 4.82 5.93 -4.59
C MET A 170 4.12 4.64 -4.11
N VAL A 171 2.79 4.59 -4.18
CA VAL A 171 1.98 3.41 -3.80
C VAL A 171 2.27 2.23 -4.74
N GLY A 172 2.35 2.47 -6.05
CA GLY A 172 2.68 1.44 -7.04
C GLY A 172 4.06 0.82 -6.79
N MET A 173 5.07 1.66 -6.54
CA MET A 173 6.42 1.19 -6.21
C MET A 173 6.44 0.39 -4.90
N THR A 174 5.87 0.91 -3.82
CA THR A 174 5.91 0.25 -2.50
C THR A 174 5.14 -1.08 -2.48
N LEU A 175 3.97 -1.14 -3.12
CA LEU A 175 3.16 -2.37 -3.21
C LEU A 175 3.62 -3.33 -4.30
N GLY A 176 4.43 -2.89 -5.25
CA GLY A 176 5.20 -3.80 -6.09
C GLY A 176 6.39 -4.39 -5.35
N MET A 177 7.11 -3.57 -4.58
CA MET A 177 8.36 -3.95 -3.94
C MET A 177 8.14 -4.86 -2.72
N ILE A 178 7.35 -4.45 -1.74
CA ILE A 178 7.27 -5.16 -0.45
C ILE A 178 6.68 -6.57 -0.61
N PRO A 179 5.50 -6.77 -1.23
CA PRO A 179 4.95 -8.11 -1.42
C PRO A 179 5.84 -9.01 -2.28
N GLY A 180 6.45 -8.46 -3.35
CA GLY A 180 7.37 -9.21 -4.21
C GLY A 180 8.63 -9.65 -3.48
N TYR A 181 9.18 -8.79 -2.63
CA TYR A 181 10.36 -9.10 -1.81
C TYR A 181 10.06 -10.15 -0.73
N LEU A 182 8.93 -10.03 -0.03
CA LEU A 182 8.51 -10.99 1.00
C LEU A 182 8.20 -12.37 0.39
N ALA A 183 7.47 -12.42 -0.73
CA ALA A 183 7.18 -13.67 -1.44
C ALA A 183 8.46 -14.30 -2.00
N GLY A 184 9.32 -13.49 -2.63
CA GLY A 184 10.59 -13.96 -3.21
C GLY A 184 11.56 -14.51 -2.17
N SER A 185 11.67 -13.85 -1.01
CA SER A 185 12.53 -14.31 0.10
C SER A 185 12.05 -15.61 0.74
N LEU A 186 10.75 -15.78 0.98
CA LEU A 186 10.20 -17.03 1.51
C LEU A 186 10.39 -18.21 0.56
N LEU A 187 10.13 -18.00 -0.73
CA LEU A 187 10.23 -19.04 -1.74
C LEU A 187 11.68 -19.31 -2.18
N GLY A 188 12.55 -18.31 -2.08
CA GLY A 188 13.99 -18.47 -2.33
C GLY A 188 14.66 -19.43 -1.36
N ILE A 189 14.21 -19.48 -0.10
CA ILE A 189 14.73 -20.38 0.95
C ILE A 189 14.27 -21.83 0.74
N THR A 190 13.01 -22.01 0.33
CA THR A 190 12.36 -23.32 0.27
C THR A 190 12.57 -24.02 -1.06
N ASN A 191 12.44 -23.28 -2.17
CA ASN A 191 12.47 -23.82 -3.53
C ASN A 191 13.67 -23.36 -4.35
N GLY A 192 14.54 -22.51 -3.79
CA GLY A 192 15.72 -21.98 -4.44
C GLY A 192 15.48 -20.71 -5.26
N MET A 193 16.58 -20.16 -5.80
CA MET A 193 16.62 -18.80 -6.36
C MET A 193 15.66 -18.59 -7.51
N PHE A 194 15.57 -19.56 -8.42
CA PHE A 194 14.78 -19.43 -9.64
C PHE A 194 13.29 -19.33 -9.33
N VAL A 195 12.75 -20.29 -8.57
CA VAL A 195 11.32 -20.31 -8.20
C VAL A 195 10.98 -19.11 -7.34
N GLY A 196 11.83 -18.78 -6.36
CA GLY A 196 11.65 -17.59 -5.52
C GLY A 196 11.58 -16.30 -6.35
N SER A 197 12.51 -16.13 -7.28
CA SER A 197 12.56 -14.94 -8.13
C SER A 197 11.32 -14.87 -9.03
N VAL A 198 10.95 -15.95 -9.72
CA VAL A 198 9.82 -15.96 -10.66
C VAL A 198 8.50 -15.65 -9.94
N VAL A 199 8.24 -16.31 -8.81
CA VAL A 199 7.00 -16.10 -8.06
C VAL A 199 6.99 -14.73 -7.38
N GLY A 200 8.10 -14.30 -6.78
CA GLY A 200 8.23 -12.97 -6.20
C GLY A 200 8.00 -11.86 -7.23
N MET A 201 8.57 -12.01 -8.43
CA MET A 201 8.31 -11.08 -9.54
C MET A 201 6.84 -11.08 -9.94
N ALA A 202 6.22 -12.24 -10.11
CA ALA A 202 4.81 -12.32 -10.52
C ALA A 202 3.88 -11.65 -9.50
N VAL A 203 4.08 -11.89 -8.21
CA VAL A 203 3.30 -11.28 -7.12
C VAL A 203 3.52 -9.77 -7.07
N GLY A 204 4.78 -9.32 -7.09
CA GLY A 204 5.12 -7.90 -7.04
C GLY A 204 4.62 -7.14 -8.27
N ILE A 205 4.84 -7.68 -9.48
CA ILE A 205 4.37 -7.07 -10.73
C ILE A 205 2.85 -6.97 -10.75
N GLY A 206 2.14 -8.03 -10.37
CA GLY A 206 0.67 -8.03 -10.36
C GLY A 206 0.10 -6.93 -9.47
N LEU A 207 0.52 -6.90 -8.20
CA LEU A 207 0.02 -5.94 -7.22
C LEU A 207 0.46 -4.51 -7.52
N GLY A 208 1.75 -4.31 -7.84
CA GLY A 208 2.30 -3.00 -8.17
C GLY A 208 1.65 -2.38 -9.40
N THR A 209 1.42 -3.19 -10.45
CA THR A 209 0.75 -2.73 -11.67
C THR A 209 -0.71 -2.38 -11.41
N GLU A 210 -1.45 -3.25 -10.72
CA GLU A 210 -2.89 -3.06 -10.52
C GLU A 210 -3.19 -1.76 -9.76
N LEU A 211 -2.42 -1.46 -8.72
CA LEU A 211 -2.57 -0.27 -7.89
C LEU A 211 -1.94 0.97 -8.55
N GLY A 212 -0.77 0.83 -9.18
CA GLY A 212 -0.08 1.90 -9.89
C GLY A 212 -0.84 2.42 -11.13
N ARG A 213 -1.70 1.59 -11.75
CA ARG A 213 -2.59 1.99 -12.86
C ARG A 213 -3.54 3.14 -12.51
N SER A 214 -3.75 3.42 -11.23
CA SER A 214 -4.57 4.55 -10.78
C SER A 214 -4.09 5.92 -11.30
N CYS A 215 -2.78 6.04 -11.55
CA CYS A 215 -2.16 7.28 -12.04
C CYS A 215 -1.71 7.19 -13.51
N GLY A 216 -2.30 6.27 -14.27
CA GLY A 216 -2.00 6.06 -15.69
C GLY A 216 -0.86 5.06 -15.93
N ILE A 217 -0.26 5.14 -17.12
CA ILE A 217 0.75 4.18 -17.58
C ILE A 217 2.06 4.27 -16.79
N MET A 218 2.40 5.47 -16.30
CA MET A 218 3.67 5.73 -15.60
C MET A 218 3.71 5.02 -14.24
N GLY A 219 2.65 5.14 -13.43
CA GLY A 219 2.57 4.41 -12.16
C GLY A 219 2.51 2.89 -12.34
N ALA A 220 1.89 2.41 -13.43
CA ALA A 220 1.91 0.98 -13.77
C ALA A 220 3.33 0.47 -14.10
N MET A 221 4.12 1.26 -14.84
CA MET A 221 5.51 0.93 -15.16
C MET A 221 6.40 0.93 -13.91
N GLU A 222 6.23 1.89 -12.99
CA GLU A 222 6.96 1.90 -11.73
C GLU A 222 6.64 0.67 -10.86
N GLY A 223 5.36 0.30 -10.77
CA GLY A 223 4.95 -0.92 -10.07
C GLY A 223 5.53 -2.21 -10.70
N MET A 224 5.58 -2.30 -12.03
CA MET A 224 6.23 -3.41 -12.73
C MET A 224 7.73 -3.49 -12.43
N MET A 225 8.44 -2.37 -12.54
CA MET A 225 9.88 -2.32 -12.30
C MET A 225 10.19 -2.65 -10.84
N ALA A 226 9.41 -2.11 -9.90
CA ALA A 226 9.56 -2.41 -8.49
C ALA A 226 9.33 -3.90 -8.18
N GLY A 227 8.28 -4.50 -8.74
CA GLY A 227 7.99 -5.92 -8.59
C GLY A 227 9.07 -6.83 -9.17
N LEU A 228 9.59 -6.48 -10.35
CA LEU A 228 10.70 -7.20 -11.00
C LEU A 228 11.95 -7.20 -10.12
N MET A 229 12.38 -6.02 -9.67
CA MET A 229 13.58 -5.89 -8.84
C MET A 229 13.40 -6.59 -7.49
N ALA A 230 12.25 -6.40 -6.85
CA ALA A 230 11.98 -6.96 -5.54
C ALA A 230 11.95 -8.48 -5.50
N GLY A 231 11.33 -9.13 -6.50
CA GLY A 231 11.25 -10.58 -6.55
C GLY A 231 12.62 -11.25 -6.62
N ILE A 232 13.49 -10.73 -7.49
CA ILE A 232 14.87 -11.23 -7.66
C ILE A 232 15.69 -10.95 -6.41
N MET A 233 15.64 -9.72 -5.89
CA MET A 233 16.40 -9.33 -4.71
C MET A 233 15.96 -10.10 -3.47
N GLY A 234 14.66 -10.34 -3.28
CA GLY A 234 14.13 -11.11 -2.16
C GLY A 234 14.70 -12.53 -2.13
N ALA A 235 14.65 -13.23 -3.27
CA ALA A 235 15.19 -14.58 -3.40
C ALA A 235 16.73 -14.63 -3.26
N MET A 236 17.42 -13.59 -3.74
CA MET A 236 18.88 -13.49 -3.59
C MET A 236 19.28 -13.27 -2.13
N THR A 237 18.66 -12.32 -1.43
CA THR A 237 18.96 -12.05 -0.02
C THR A 237 18.77 -13.29 0.84
N SER A 238 17.71 -14.06 0.57
CA SER A 238 17.39 -15.22 1.37
C SER A 238 18.39 -16.37 1.21
N ILE A 239 18.98 -16.54 0.02
CA ILE A 239 20.03 -17.54 -0.23
C ILE A 239 21.37 -17.10 0.33
N MET A 240 21.69 -15.80 0.23
CA MET A 240 22.95 -15.28 0.78
C MET A 240 22.99 -15.37 2.32
N MET A 241 21.85 -15.23 2.99
CA MET A 241 21.74 -15.34 4.45
C MET A 241 21.51 -16.78 4.94
N PHE A 242 21.49 -17.77 4.04
CA PHE A 242 21.14 -19.16 4.36
C PHE A 242 22.06 -19.80 5.42
N ASN A 243 23.35 -19.49 5.40
CA ASN A 243 24.36 -20.09 6.28
C ASN A 243 24.73 -19.21 7.50
N ASP A 244 24.00 -18.12 7.72
CA ASP A 244 24.20 -17.23 8.87
C ASP A 244 22.96 -17.31 9.77
N HIS A 245 22.31 -16.19 10.08
CA HIS A 245 21.12 -16.14 10.92
C HIS A 245 19.86 -15.81 10.10
N LEU A 246 19.50 -16.72 9.19
CA LEU A 246 18.39 -16.55 8.25
C LEU A 246 17.06 -16.22 8.94
N VAL A 247 16.63 -17.03 9.90
CA VAL A 247 15.31 -16.89 10.54
C VAL A 247 15.20 -15.58 11.35
N PRO A 248 16.17 -15.21 12.20
CA PRO A 248 16.19 -13.89 12.84
C PRO A 248 16.18 -12.73 11.85
N PHE A 249 16.98 -12.83 10.77
CA PHE A 249 17.00 -11.81 9.72
C PHE A 249 15.62 -11.66 9.06
N LEU A 250 14.93 -12.77 8.77
CA LEU A 250 13.62 -12.75 8.15
C LEU A 250 12.56 -12.11 9.05
N TYR A 251 12.61 -12.34 10.37
CA TYR A 251 11.74 -11.62 11.31
C TYR A 251 11.97 -10.11 11.29
N ILE A 252 13.23 -9.68 11.30
CA ILE A 252 13.59 -8.24 11.24
C ILE A 252 13.09 -7.63 9.93
N LEU A 253 13.34 -8.32 8.81
CA LEU A 253 12.89 -7.90 7.49
C LEU A 253 11.37 -7.72 7.45
N PHE A 254 10.61 -8.72 7.88
CA PHE A 254 9.14 -8.66 7.89
C PHE A 254 8.63 -7.55 8.80
N ALA A 255 9.27 -7.32 9.95
CA ALA A 255 8.92 -6.23 10.86
C ALA A 255 9.15 -4.86 10.21
N VAL A 256 10.30 -4.66 9.55
CA VAL A 256 10.60 -3.41 8.83
C VAL A 256 9.64 -3.21 7.66
N CYS A 257 9.37 -4.25 6.85
CA CYS A 257 8.39 -4.18 5.77
C CYS A 257 6.98 -3.84 6.29
N GLY A 258 6.56 -4.44 7.41
CA GLY A 258 5.30 -4.11 8.07
C GLY A 258 5.25 -2.66 8.54
N ALA A 259 6.34 -2.15 9.12
CA ALA A 259 6.47 -0.76 9.53
C ALA A 259 6.41 0.21 8.34
N LEU A 260 7.03 -0.12 7.20
CA LEU A 260 6.95 0.66 5.97
C LEU A 260 5.53 0.70 5.39
N LEU A 261 4.83 -0.43 5.38
CA LEU A 261 3.43 -0.50 4.93
C LEU A 261 2.49 0.29 5.87
N ALA A 262 2.72 0.22 7.18
CA ALA A 262 1.99 1.01 8.16
C ALA A 262 2.27 2.51 8.01
N GLY A 263 3.53 2.89 7.79
CA GLY A 263 3.92 4.27 7.52
C GLY A 263 3.29 4.83 6.24
N LEU A 264 3.23 4.01 5.18
CA LEU A 264 2.54 4.35 3.94
C LEU A 264 1.03 4.51 4.16
N SER A 265 0.40 3.62 4.93
CA SER A 265 -1.03 3.74 5.31
C SER A 265 -1.30 5.03 6.09
N TYR A 266 -0.44 5.37 7.04
CA TYR A 266 -0.54 6.62 7.81
C TYR A 266 -0.35 7.87 6.93
N MET A 267 0.67 7.89 6.07
CA MET A 267 0.89 8.98 5.13
C MET A 267 -0.34 9.20 4.24
N MET A 268 -0.89 8.09 3.73
CA MET A 268 -2.06 8.12 2.87
C MET A 268 -3.31 8.65 3.56
N PHE A 269 -3.58 8.23 4.79
CA PHE A 269 -4.69 8.78 5.58
C PHE A 269 -4.53 10.30 5.78
N ARG A 270 -3.31 10.75 6.12
CA ARG A 270 -3.05 12.16 6.38
C ARG A 270 -3.17 13.03 5.13
N GLU A 271 -2.85 12.49 3.97
CA GLU A 271 -2.81 13.25 2.72
C GLU A 271 -4.13 13.21 1.95
N ALA A 272 -4.83 12.07 1.95
CA ALA A 272 -6.14 11.94 1.30
C ALA A 272 -7.32 12.32 2.23
N GLY A 273 -7.09 12.38 3.54
CA GLY A 273 -8.13 12.55 4.55
C GLY A 273 -8.95 11.27 4.77
N ALA A 274 -10.00 11.35 5.61
CA ALA A 274 -10.86 10.22 5.94
C ALA A 274 -11.52 9.61 4.68
N ALA A 275 -11.40 8.29 4.52
CA ALA A 275 -12.03 7.58 3.43
C ALA A 275 -13.57 7.67 3.51
N GLU A 276 -14.19 8.00 2.38
CA GLU A 276 -15.65 8.08 2.27
C GLU A 276 -16.27 6.68 2.44
N LYS A 277 -17.13 6.48 3.46
CA LYS A 277 -17.75 5.18 3.81
C LYS A 277 -18.41 4.46 2.63
N ALA A 278 -18.96 5.20 1.67
CA ALA A 278 -19.61 4.66 0.47
C ALA A 278 -18.65 3.91 -0.48
N ARG A 279 -17.33 4.13 -0.35
CA ARG A 279 -16.30 3.48 -1.16
C ARG A 279 -15.83 2.15 -0.58
N PHE A 280 -16.13 1.88 0.69
CA PHE A 280 -15.76 0.64 1.37
C PHE A 280 -16.88 -0.40 1.26
N LYS A 281 -16.84 -1.24 0.22
CA LYS A 281 -17.83 -2.31 -0.01
C LYS A 281 -17.38 -3.70 0.43
N ILE A 282 -16.19 -3.82 1.02
CA ILE A 282 -15.54 -5.11 1.25
C ILE A 282 -15.98 -5.67 2.61
N GLY A 283 -16.46 -6.91 2.59
CA GLY A 283 -16.79 -7.65 3.80
C GLY A 283 -15.57 -8.34 4.43
N LEU A 284 -15.65 -8.66 5.72
CA LEU A 284 -14.63 -9.46 6.42
C LEU A 284 -14.33 -10.77 5.67
N ALA A 285 -15.35 -11.42 5.11
CA ALA A 285 -15.22 -12.68 4.38
C ALA A 285 -14.35 -12.54 3.11
N GLU A 286 -14.49 -11.44 2.36
CA GLU A 286 -13.68 -11.19 1.16
C GLU A 286 -12.22 -10.92 1.51
N PHE A 287 -11.97 -10.18 2.59
CA PHE A 287 -10.62 -9.95 3.12
C PHE A 287 -9.97 -11.25 3.57
N PHE A 288 -10.70 -12.05 4.36
CA PHE A 288 -10.24 -13.35 4.84
C PHE A 288 -9.97 -14.32 3.67
N LEU A 289 -10.88 -14.38 2.69
CA LEU A 289 -10.69 -15.24 1.53
C LEU A 289 -9.46 -14.85 0.70
N ALA A 290 -9.25 -13.55 0.46
CA ALA A 290 -8.08 -13.08 -0.28
C ALA A 290 -6.76 -13.41 0.44
N SER A 291 -6.69 -13.21 1.76
CA SER A 291 -5.53 -13.56 2.57
C SER A 291 -5.30 -15.07 2.68
N LEU A 292 -6.37 -15.85 2.80
CA LEU A 292 -6.31 -17.31 2.79
C LEU A 292 -5.80 -17.85 1.44
N VAL A 293 -6.29 -17.31 0.31
CA VAL A 293 -5.84 -17.72 -1.03
C VAL A 293 -4.36 -17.41 -1.22
N LEU A 294 -3.91 -16.20 -0.86
CA LEU A 294 -2.50 -15.83 -0.98
C LEU A 294 -1.61 -16.67 -0.05
N SER A 295 -2.07 -16.95 1.18
CA SER A 295 -1.37 -17.81 2.13
C SER A 295 -1.26 -19.26 1.62
N ILE A 296 -2.36 -19.85 1.15
CA ILE A 296 -2.37 -21.20 0.57
C ILE A 296 -1.48 -21.27 -0.66
N PHE A 297 -1.49 -20.23 -1.51
CA PHE A 297 -0.62 -20.15 -2.67
C PHE A 297 0.87 -20.17 -2.25
N LEU A 298 1.28 -19.32 -1.30
CA LEU A 298 2.66 -19.27 -0.83
C LEU A 298 3.07 -20.57 -0.13
N VAL A 299 2.25 -21.09 0.78
CA VAL A 299 2.53 -22.32 1.52
C VAL A 299 2.53 -23.54 0.60
N GLY A 300 1.56 -23.62 -0.32
CA GLY A 300 1.49 -24.67 -1.34
C GLY A 300 2.73 -24.68 -2.23
N MET A 301 3.17 -23.50 -2.67
CA MET A 301 4.44 -23.37 -3.41
C MET A 301 5.63 -23.79 -2.54
N MET A 302 5.74 -23.38 -1.28
CA MET A 302 6.85 -23.78 -0.39
C MET A 302 6.96 -25.30 -0.19
N LEU A 303 5.84 -26.04 -0.21
CA LEU A 303 5.82 -27.48 0.09
C LEU A 303 5.91 -28.37 -1.15
N TYR A 304 5.17 -28.01 -2.19
CA TYR A 304 5.02 -28.81 -3.41
C TYR A 304 5.77 -28.23 -4.61
N GLY A 305 6.38 -27.06 -4.46
CA GLY A 305 7.17 -26.43 -5.52
C GLY A 305 8.41 -27.25 -5.88
N PRO A 306 8.92 -27.09 -7.13
CA PRO A 306 10.14 -27.75 -7.54
C PRO A 306 11.31 -27.24 -6.68
N LYS A 307 11.97 -28.17 -5.98
CA LYS A 307 13.07 -27.85 -5.08
C LYS A 307 14.35 -27.60 -5.86
N GLY A 308 14.96 -26.45 -5.61
CA GLY A 308 16.29 -26.12 -6.12
C GLY A 308 17.41 -26.87 -5.40
N PRO A 309 18.66 -26.73 -5.89
CA PRO A 309 19.84 -27.39 -5.32
C PRO A 309 20.21 -26.89 -3.92
N VAL A 310 19.74 -25.71 -3.53
CA VAL A 310 19.87 -25.14 -2.17
C VAL A 310 18.46 -25.07 -1.60
N PHE A 311 18.16 -25.91 -0.61
CA PHE A 311 16.88 -25.94 0.09
C PHE A 311 17.12 -26.01 1.60
N TYR A 312 16.26 -25.34 2.36
CA TYR A 312 16.26 -25.44 3.83
C TYR A 312 15.78 -26.85 4.24
N PRO A 313 16.56 -27.61 5.04
CA PRO A 313 16.21 -28.96 5.46
C PRO A 313 14.97 -29.01 6.36
#